data_AF-A0AAW1USB9-F1
#
_entry.id   AF-A0AAW1USB9-F1
#
_cell.length_a   1.000
_cell.length_b   1.000
_cell.length_c   1.000
_cell.angle_alpha   90.00
_cell.angle_beta   90.00
_cell.angle_gamma   90.00
#
_symmetry.space_group_name_H-M   'P 1'
#
loop_
_entity.id
_entity.type
_entity.pdbx_description
1 polymer ?
#
loop_
_entity_poly.entity_id
_entity_poly.type
_entity_poly.pdbx_seq_one_letter_code
_entity_poly.pdbx_strand_id
1 'polypeptide(L)'
;MFPIAIDERGVEKRKPSVLGSPVRKCKSIGNELCCNTPQTSFDKASNVRGIPEDDPSPPPSPSPPKSPKKQPRRRESMYEYKSEAARKVEQIAKIRDQRRQKHADERALRDQLIQSEHNNPYWEFDQMINDFKAGKDFHPLRETDPVVENQITVCVRKRPLNEKERHKREIDVISVPTKNQLIVHEPKHKVDLTKYLENQLFRFDYVFDESCTNDIVYKFTARPLVKTIFDGGMATCFAYGQTGSGKTHTMGGEFRGKQQNFKNGIYGLVATDVFSCINHPKYTKEDYMVSASFFEIYGKLVFDLLAKKKRLRVLEDGKQQVQVVGLTERIVSKVDDVIDLIQKGSLERTSGITSANSNSSRSHAVFQIILRKNGSRSITGKFSLIDLAGNERGADTFNSDRQTRLEGADINKSLLALKECIRALGKKGSHCPFRGSKLTQVLRDSFIGEKSRTCMIALISPGVASVEHSLNTLRYADRVKELVASEDFTDTDDCYYAQGEDIDEMDEENEEEENDCVKSIEGEIIALENNVLENNRLVIESCAHFHRMACELYNNSQEDGHSRQSYARNWKNLLREMIDIQRAAFIKASEFCSILEEHCVP
;
A
#
# COMPACT_ATOMS: atom_id res chain seq x y z
N MET A 1 -28.45 -33.23 24.03
CA MET A 1 -29.36 -34.37 23.76
C MET A 1 -29.89 -34.26 22.34
N PHE A 2 -30.65 -35.27 21.87
CA PHE A 2 -31.24 -35.47 20.53
C PHE A 2 -32.16 -34.32 20.03
N PRO A 3 -32.62 -34.32 18.74
CA PRO A 3 -32.47 -35.34 17.69
C PRO A 3 -31.96 -34.87 16.30
N ILE A 4 -31.79 -35.84 15.40
CA ILE A 4 -31.67 -35.72 13.93
C ILE A 4 -33.05 -36.02 13.31
N ALA A 5 -33.39 -35.46 12.14
CA ALA A 5 -34.57 -35.88 11.35
C ALA A 5 -34.38 -35.68 9.82
N ILE A 6 -34.85 -36.66 9.04
CA ILE A 6 -35.00 -36.69 7.56
C ILE A 6 -35.87 -37.91 7.18
N ASP A 7 -36.64 -37.94 6.09
CA ASP A 7 -36.95 -36.87 5.11
C ASP A 7 -38.38 -36.31 5.33
N GLU A 8 -39.49 -36.62 4.63
CA GLU A 8 -39.77 -37.51 3.49
C GLU A 8 -40.69 -36.83 2.46
N ARG A 9 -40.19 -36.67 1.21
CA ARG A 9 -40.84 -36.96 -0.11
C ARG A 9 -40.31 -36.06 -1.23
N GLY A 10 -39.40 -36.57 -2.05
CA GLY A 10 -39.02 -35.94 -3.31
C GLY A 10 -40.06 -36.15 -4.42
N VAL A 11 -40.91 -35.14 -4.70
CA VAL A 11 -41.75 -35.06 -5.92
C VAL A 11 -41.78 -33.62 -6.45
N GLU A 12 -41.47 -33.44 -7.74
CA GLU A 12 -41.51 -32.16 -8.45
C GLU A 12 -42.96 -31.65 -8.60
N LYS A 13 -43.21 -30.36 -8.33
CA LYS A 13 -44.46 -29.66 -8.73
C LYS A 13 -44.17 -28.31 -9.37
N ARG A 14 -44.81 -28.05 -10.50
CA ARG A 14 -44.70 -26.81 -11.30
C ARG A 14 -46.00 -26.00 -11.24
N LYS A 15 -45.88 -24.68 -11.48
CA LYS A 15 -46.95 -23.71 -11.79
C LYS A 15 -47.93 -23.39 -10.63
N PRO A 16 -48.71 -22.28 -10.69
CA PRO A 16 -48.89 -21.35 -11.82
C PRO A 16 -48.52 -19.88 -11.56
N SER A 17 -48.53 -19.10 -12.64
CA SER A 17 -48.46 -17.64 -12.70
C SER A 17 -49.85 -16.99 -12.77
N VAL A 18 -50.10 -15.90 -12.05
CA VAL A 18 -51.28 -15.02 -12.24
C VAL A 18 -50.84 -13.54 -12.19
N LEU A 19 -51.61 -12.68 -12.87
CA LEU A 19 -51.31 -11.29 -13.26
C LEU A 19 -51.33 -10.28 -12.10
N GLY A 20 -50.75 -9.10 -12.32
CA GLY A 20 -50.82 -7.95 -11.41
C GLY A 20 -50.20 -6.64 -11.95
N SER A 21 -50.71 -6.11 -13.07
CA SER A 21 -50.33 -4.78 -13.59
C SER A 21 -51.40 -3.72 -13.24
N PRO A 22 -51.07 -2.42 -13.16
CA PRO A 22 -51.17 -1.60 -14.37
C PRO A 22 -50.11 -0.49 -14.53
N VAL A 23 -50.15 0.19 -15.69
CA VAL A 23 -49.22 1.25 -16.14
C VAL A 23 -49.84 2.65 -16.03
N ARG A 24 -49.03 3.66 -15.67
CA ARG A 24 -49.07 5.09 -16.11
C ARG A 24 -47.66 5.66 -15.90
N LYS A 25 -46.95 6.25 -16.87
CA LYS A 25 -47.20 7.42 -17.74
C LYS A 25 -47.51 8.71 -16.97
N CYS A 26 -46.53 9.61 -16.94
CA CYS A 26 -46.72 11.06 -16.76
C CYS A 26 -46.10 11.81 -17.94
N LYS A 27 -46.78 12.87 -18.41
CA LYS A 27 -46.29 13.82 -19.41
C LYS A 27 -46.95 15.18 -19.18
N SER A 28 -46.14 16.20 -18.86
CA SER A 28 -46.21 17.61 -19.33
C SER A 28 -47.49 18.48 -19.18
N ILE A 29 -47.26 19.77 -18.88
CA ILE A 29 -48.14 20.98 -19.05
C ILE A 29 -49.16 21.26 -17.93
N GLY A 30 -49.26 22.53 -17.47
CA GLY A 30 -50.46 23.07 -16.79
C GLY A 30 -50.23 24.22 -15.78
N ASN A 31 -50.51 25.46 -16.19
CA ASN A 31 -50.36 26.76 -15.49
C ASN A 31 -51.02 26.99 -14.10
N GLU A 32 -50.58 28.09 -13.45
CA GLU A 32 -51.36 29.04 -12.60
C GLU A 32 -51.87 28.56 -11.20
N LEU A 33 -52.08 29.41 -10.17
CA LEU A 33 -52.25 30.88 -10.10
C LEU A 33 -51.96 31.44 -8.67
N CYS A 34 -51.47 32.70 -8.57
CA CYS A 34 -51.57 33.62 -7.40
C CYS A 34 -50.85 33.29 -6.05
N CYS A 35 -50.56 34.25 -5.14
CA CYS A 35 -50.46 35.72 -5.23
C CYS A 35 -49.77 36.34 -3.98
N ASN A 36 -49.59 37.68 -4.01
CA ASN A 36 -49.31 38.62 -2.91
C ASN A 36 -47.84 39.02 -2.60
N THR A 37 -47.35 40.01 -3.34
CA THR A 37 -46.47 41.08 -2.85
C THR A 37 -47.29 42.35 -2.57
N PRO A 38 -46.98 43.17 -1.54
CA PRO A 38 -47.45 44.56 -1.47
C PRO A 38 -46.58 45.47 -2.34
N GLN A 39 -47.21 46.30 -3.18
CA GLN A 39 -46.60 47.55 -3.67
C GLN A 39 -46.91 48.68 -2.65
N THR A 40 -46.41 49.91 -2.76
CA THR A 40 -46.96 50.93 -3.67
C THR A 40 -45.99 52.10 -3.95
N SER A 41 -46.26 52.80 -5.05
CA SER A 41 -45.68 54.10 -5.43
C SER A 41 -46.78 54.96 -6.05
N PHE A 42 -46.86 56.27 -5.75
CA PHE A 42 -47.83 57.18 -6.37
C PHE A 42 -47.30 58.62 -6.56
N ASP A 43 -48.03 59.40 -7.36
CA ASP A 43 -47.58 60.62 -8.04
C ASP A 43 -47.61 61.94 -7.23
N LYS A 44 -46.73 62.85 -7.69
CA LYS A 44 -46.87 64.32 -7.84
C LYS A 44 -47.98 65.06 -7.06
N ALA A 45 -47.63 66.13 -6.31
CA ALA A 45 -47.80 67.54 -6.76
C ALA A 45 -47.55 68.63 -5.66
N SER A 46 -47.14 69.83 -6.13
CA SER A 46 -47.42 71.18 -5.59
C SER A 46 -47.10 71.60 -4.13
N ASN A 47 -45.97 72.33 -4.00
CA ASN A 47 -45.88 73.77 -3.62
C ASN A 47 -45.90 74.24 -2.13
N VAL A 48 -45.18 75.38 -1.90
CA VAL A 48 -45.22 76.35 -0.76
C VAL A 48 -44.36 76.12 0.51
N ARG A 49 -43.18 76.78 0.51
CA ARG A 49 -42.45 77.52 1.58
C ARG A 49 -42.09 76.89 2.95
N GLY A 50 -40.79 76.87 3.25
CA GLY A 50 -40.17 76.85 4.59
C GLY A 50 -38.67 77.22 4.50
N ILE A 51 -38.19 78.14 5.35
CA ILE A 51 -36.85 78.78 5.42
C ILE A 51 -36.66 79.23 6.90
N PRO A 52 -35.45 79.38 7.51
CA PRO A 52 -34.07 79.15 7.03
C PRO A 52 -33.51 77.74 7.43
N GLU A 53 -32.28 77.39 7.89
CA GLU A 53 -31.09 78.05 8.51
C GLU A 53 -29.73 77.36 8.14
N ASP A 54 -28.65 77.87 8.74
CA ASP A 54 -27.19 77.69 8.53
C ASP A 54 -26.63 76.33 9.07
N ASP A 55 -25.37 75.88 8.83
CA ASP A 55 -24.07 76.58 8.78
C ASP A 55 -23.02 75.84 7.87
N PRO A 56 -22.05 76.52 7.21
CA PRO A 56 -21.26 75.93 6.12
C PRO A 56 -19.80 75.55 6.43
N SER A 57 -19.22 74.70 5.57
CA SER A 57 -17.79 74.29 5.63
C SER A 57 -16.82 75.37 5.11
N PRO A 58 -15.55 75.42 5.60
CA PRO A 58 -14.64 76.53 5.31
C PRO A 58 -13.97 76.49 3.90
N PRO A 59 -13.60 77.66 3.34
CA PRO A 59 -12.99 77.78 2.00
C PRO A 59 -11.45 77.60 1.98
N PRO A 60 -10.85 77.36 0.79
CA PRO A 60 -9.40 77.21 0.63
C PRO A 60 -8.62 78.55 0.69
N SER A 61 -7.32 78.45 0.98
CA SER A 61 -6.41 79.59 1.20
C SER A 61 -5.88 80.26 -0.09
N PRO A 62 -5.46 81.54 -0.03
CA PRO A 62 -5.12 82.34 -1.22
C PRO A 62 -3.70 82.10 -1.75
N SER A 63 -3.49 82.47 -3.03
CA SER A 63 -2.21 82.38 -3.73
C SER A 63 -1.36 83.67 -3.63
N PRO A 64 -0.01 83.57 -3.67
CA PRO A 64 0.89 84.72 -3.54
C PRO A 64 0.94 85.61 -4.80
N PRO A 65 1.37 86.89 -4.67
CA PRO A 65 1.19 87.90 -5.71
C PRO A 65 2.17 87.81 -6.89
N LYS A 66 1.75 88.40 -8.02
CA LYS A 66 2.47 88.41 -9.30
C LYS A 66 3.64 89.42 -9.29
N SER A 67 4.83 89.00 -9.72
CA SER A 67 5.97 89.87 -10.04
C SER A 67 5.98 90.26 -11.54
N PRO A 68 6.62 91.38 -11.93
CA PRO A 68 6.41 91.98 -13.26
C PRO A 68 7.17 91.31 -14.40
N LYS A 69 6.57 91.35 -15.60
CA LYS A 69 7.13 90.80 -16.85
C LYS A 69 8.47 91.47 -17.21
N LYS A 70 9.48 90.66 -17.56
CA LYS A 70 10.63 91.07 -18.38
C LYS A 70 10.68 90.24 -19.67
N GLN A 71 11.33 90.79 -20.69
CA GLN A 71 11.24 90.35 -22.09
C GLN A 71 11.84 88.94 -22.34
N PRO A 72 11.36 88.22 -23.38
CA PRO A 72 11.82 86.87 -23.66
C PRO A 72 13.27 86.86 -24.17
N ARG A 73 14.20 86.32 -23.37
CA ARG A 73 15.47 85.84 -23.90
C ARG A 73 15.27 84.44 -24.49
N ARG A 74 15.65 84.25 -25.75
CA ARG A 74 15.87 82.92 -26.35
C ARG A 74 16.73 82.10 -25.38
N ARG A 75 16.20 80.98 -24.90
CA ARG A 75 17.00 79.87 -24.38
C ARG A 75 16.86 78.74 -25.39
N GLU A 76 18.00 78.26 -25.86
CA GLU A 76 18.07 77.17 -26.83
C GLU A 76 17.70 75.84 -26.16
N SER A 77 17.44 74.82 -26.98
CA SER A 77 16.97 73.51 -26.52
C SER A 77 17.97 72.87 -25.56
N MET A 78 17.65 72.87 -24.27
CA MET A 78 18.38 72.11 -23.25
C MET A 78 18.09 70.63 -23.45
N TYR A 79 18.88 69.98 -24.30
CA TYR A 79 18.88 68.52 -24.43
C TYR A 79 19.11 67.90 -23.04
N GLU A 80 18.19 67.05 -22.61
CA GLU A 80 18.21 66.43 -21.29
C GLU A 80 19.35 65.42 -21.20
N TYR A 81 20.53 65.88 -20.78
CA TYR A 81 21.74 65.07 -20.71
C TYR A 81 21.70 64.14 -19.49
N LYS A 82 20.86 63.10 -19.56
CA LYS A 82 20.82 62.00 -18.59
C LYS A 82 22.25 61.51 -18.33
N SER A 83 22.67 61.57 -17.07
CA SER A 83 24.02 61.17 -16.64
C SER A 83 24.29 59.70 -16.98
N GLU A 84 25.56 59.32 -17.04
CA GLU A 84 25.94 57.94 -17.34
C GLU A 84 25.35 56.93 -16.33
N ALA A 85 25.28 57.33 -15.04
CA ALA A 85 24.59 56.56 -14.01
C ALA A 85 23.09 56.42 -14.28
N ALA A 86 22.40 57.51 -14.65
CA ALA A 86 20.97 57.46 -15.00
C ALA A 86 20.71 56.56 -16.23
N ARG A 87 21.59 56.60 -17.24
CA ARG A 87 21.52 55.72 -18.42
C ARG A 87 21.73 54.24 -18.03
N LYS A 88 22.67 53.94 -17.15
CA LYS A 88 22.90 52.57 -16.62
C LYS A 88 21.69 52.07 -15.83
N VAL A 89 21.07 52.90 -14.99
CA VAL A 89 19.81 52.55 -14.28
C VAL A 89 18.67 52.29 -15.27
N GLU A 90 18.50 53.13 -16.30
CA GLU A 90 17.49 52.94 -17.34
C GLU A 90 17.73 51.67 -18.18
N GLN A 91 18.99 51.31 -18.43
CA GLN A 91 19.38 50.07 -19.09
C GLN A 91 19.11 48.84 -18.22
N ILE A 92 19.39 48.91 -16.91
CA ILE A 92 19.05 47.85 -15.94
C ILE A 92 17.52 47.68 -15.83
N ALA A 93 16.75 48.76 -15.87
CA ALA A 93 15.28 48.70 -15.92
C ALA A 93 14.80 47.98 -17.19
N LYS A 94 15.28 48.38 -18.38
CA LYS A 94 14.94 47.71 -19.64
C LYS A 94 15.31 46.22 -19.65
N ILE A 95 16.44 45.82 -19.06
CA ILE A 95 16.82 44.40 -18.92
C ILE A 95 15.88 43.67 -17.95
N ARG A 96 15.47 44.28 -16.85
CA ARG A 96 14.49 43.70 -15.90
C ARG A 96 13.12 43.52 -16.55
N ASP A 97 12.67 44.50 -17.32
CA ASP A 97 11.36 44.44 -18.00
C ASP A 97 11.39 43.48 -19.20
N GLN A 98 12.50 43.35 -19.93
CA GLN A 98 12.69 42.29 -20.93
C GLN A 98 12.66 40.88 -20.31
N ARG A 99 13.24 40.69 -19.11
CA ARG A 99 13.14 39.41 -18.38
C ARG A 99 11.71 39.12 -17.92
N ARG A 100 11.00 40.13 -17.42
CA ARG A 100 9.57 40.03 -17.06
C ARG A 100 8.71 39.68 -18.27
N GLN A 101 8.93 40.35 -19.41
CA GLN A 101 8.25 40.06 -20.66
C GLN A 101 8.50 38.62 -21.10
N LYS A 102 9.77 38.17 -21.17
CA LYS A 102 10.11 36.80 -21.54
C LYS A 102 9.45 35.75 -20.62
N HIS A 103 9.43 35.97 -19.30
CA HIS A 103 8.73 35.07 -18.38
C HIS A 103 7.19 35.14 -18.46
N ALA A 104 6.62 36.29 -18.86
CA ALA A 104 5.19 36.42 -19.13
C ALA A 104 4.81 35.73 -20.44
N ASP A 105 5.66 35.82 -21.48
CA ASP A 105 5.48 35.16 -22.77
C ASP A 105 5.66 33.63 -22.63
N GLU A 106 6.65 33.17 -21.86
CA GLU A 106 6.83 31.77 -21.47
C GLU A 106 5.62 31.23 -20.69
N ARG A 107 5.07 32.04 -19.77
CA ARG A 107 3.84 31.69 -19.03
C ARG A 107 2.63 31.65 -19.96
N ALA A 108 2.44 32.63 -20.83
CA ALA A 108 1.33 32.64 -21.79
C ALA A 108 1.40 31.47 -22.78
N LEU A 109 2.60 31.07 -23.21
CA LEU A 109 2.80 29.87 -24.02
C LEU A 109 2.49 28.59 -23.22
N ARG A 110 2.91 28.53 -21.94
CA ARG A 110 2.54 27.45 -21.02
C ARG A 110 1.01 27.38 -20.84
N ASP A 111 0.34 28.52 -20.66
CA ASP A 111 -1.11 28.64 -20.50
C ASP A 111 -1.88 28.22 -21.77
N GLN A 112 -1.32 28.44 -22.96
CA GLN A 112 -1.86 27.94 -24.23
C GLN A 112 -1.65 26.42 -24.41
N LEU A 113 -0.48 25.89 -24.04
CA LEU A 113 -0.23 24.44 -24.03
C LEU A 113 -1.17 23.74 -23.03
N ILE A 114 -1.31 24.31 -21.83
CA ILE A 114 -2.29 23.93 -20.81
C ILE A 114 -3.68 23.82 -21.43
N GLN A 115 -4.17 24.82 -22.17
CA GLN A 115 -5.48 24.77 -22.82
C GLN A 115 -5.67 23.57 -23.79
N SER A 116 -4.60 22.99 -24.34
CA SER A 116 -4.67 21.82 -25.23
C SER A 116 -4.72 20.47 -24.50
N GLU A 117 -4.16 20.35 -23.29
CA GLU A 117 -4.05 19.07 -22.54
C GLU A 117 -5.17 18.87 -21.49
N HIS A 118 -6.15 19.77 -21.42
CA HIS A 118 -7.22 19.84 -20.42
C HIS A 118 -8.14 18.60 -20.34
N ASN A 119 -7.65 17.53 -19.74
CA ASN A 119 -8.43 16.33 -19.41
C ASN A 119 -7.74 15.39 -18.39
N ASN A 120 -6.47 15.62 -18.03
CA ASN A 120 -5.74 14.88 -17.00
C ASN A 120 -5.44 15.81 -15.80
N PRO A 121 -5.91 15.53 -14.56
CA PRO A 121 -5.58 16.35 -13.39
C PRO A 121 -4.10 16.25 -12.97
N TYR A 122 -3.35 15.26 -13.45
CA TYR A 122 -1.95 15.01 -13.10
C TYR A 122 -0.93 15.59 -14.10
N TRP A 123 -1.36 16.39 -15.09
CA TRP A 123 -0.50 16.83 -16.21
C TRP A 123 0.77 17.58 -15.76
N GLU A 124 0.70 18.42 -14.71
CA GLU A 124 1.88 19.12 -14.17
C GLU A 124 2.93 18.17 -13.63
N PHE A 125 2.51 17.10 -12.95
CA PHE A 125 3.42 16.09 -12.43
C PHE A 125 3.98 15.22 -13.55
N ASP A 126 3.19 14.89 -14.58
CA ASP A 126 3.71 14.19 -15.76
C ASP A 126 4.79 15.02 -16.48
N GLN A 127 4.56 16.32 -16.66
CA GLN A 127 5.58 17.22 -17.20
C GLN A 127 6.85 17.24 -16.34
N MET A 128 6.74 17.43 -15.02
CA MET A 128 7.90 17.41 -14.12
C MET A 128 8.66 16.06 -14.18
N ILE A 129 7.96 14.94 -14.35
CA ILE A 129 8.55 13.62 -14.51
C ILE A 129 9.27 13.50 -15.87
N ASN A 130 8.67 14.02 -16.94
CA ASN A 130 9.26 13.99 -18.29
C ASN A 130 10.49 14.91 -18.39
N ASP A 131 10.46 16.09 -17.77
CA ASP A 131 11.61 16.99 -17.63
C ASP A 131 12.75 16.31 -16.85
N PHE A 132 12.45 15.60 -15.76
CA PHE A 132 13.44 14.81 -15.00
C PHE A 132 14.02 13.63 -15.79
N LYS A 133 13.21 12.99 -16.64
CA LYS A 133 13.65 11.89 -17.53
C LYS A 133 14.55 12.41 -18.67
N ALA A 134 14.24 13.57 -19.24
CA ALA A 134 14.95 14.13 -20.40
C ALA A 134 16.45 14.41 -20.16
N GLY A 135 16.86 14.60 -18.90
CA GLY A 135 18.25 14.82 -18.51
C GLY A 135 19.04 13.58 -18.08
N LYS A 136 18.59 12.35 -18.39
CA LYS A 136 19.21 11.11 -17.88
C LYS A 136 19.32 9.98 -18.92
N ASP A 137 20.45 9.30 -18.96
CA ASP A 137 20.69 8.14 -19.83
C ASP A 137 20.18 6.83 -19.21
N PHE A 138 19.13 6.26 -19.80
CA PHE A 138 18.51 5.03 -19.33
C PHE A 138 19.27 3.78 -19.80
N HIS A 139 19.73 2.98 -18.83
CA HIS A 139 20.50 1.75 -19.03
C HIS A 139 19.79 0.53 -18.40
N PRO A 140 18.58 0.17 -18.89
CA PRO A 140 17.79 -0.94 -18.34
C PRO A 140 18.47 -2.30 -18.49
N LEU A 141 18.03 -3.27 -17.69
CA LEU A 141 18.53 -4.65 -17.72
C LEU A 141 18.32 -5.28 -19.10
N ARG A 142 19.40 -5.84 -19.67
CA ARG A 142 19.36 -6.53 -20.96
C ARG A 142 19.45 -8.03 -20.76
N GLU A 143 18.91 -8.81 -21.69
CA GLU A 143 19.05 -10.27 -21.62
C GLU A 143 20.53 -10.72 -21.59
N THR A 144 21.43 -9.95 -22.19
CA THR A 144 22.87 -10.23 -22.25
C THR A 144 23.63 -9.97 -20.94
N ASP A 145 22.99 -9.40 -19.91
CA ASP A 145 23.64 -9.17 -18.62
C ASP A 145 23.99 -10.48 -17.90
N PRO A 146 25.13 -10.53 -17.17
CA PRO A 146 25.51 -11.70 -16.37
C PRO A 146 24.60 -11.86 -15.14
N VAL A 147 24.37 -13.11 -14.74
CA VAL A 147 23.58 -13.44 -13.54
C VAL A 147 24.53 -13.72 -12.37
N VAL A 148 24.44 -12.90 -11.32
CA VAL A 148 25.10 -13.08 -10.02
C VAL A 148 24.29 -14.06 -9.15
N GLU A 149 24.95 -15.00 -8.47
CA GLU A 149 24.32 -16.02 -7.60
C GLU A 149 24.41 -15.66 -6.09
N ASN A 150 23.50 -14.84 -5.57
CA ASN A 150 23.43 -14.50 -4.14
C ASN A 150 22.72 -15.61 -3.31
N GLN A 151 22.91 -15.63 -1.98
CA GLN A 151 22.13 -16.51 -1.08
C GLN A 151 20.66 -16.05 -1.00
N ILE A 152 20.45 -14.75 -0.78
CA ILE A 152 19.17 -14.07 -0.92
C ILE A 152 19.31 -13.08 -2.09
N THR A 153 18.41 -13.16 -3.06
CA THR A 153 18.36 -12.23 -4.21
C THR A 153 17.06 -11.42 -4.14
N VAL A 154 17.16 -10.08 -4.11
CA VAL A 154 16.00 -9.19 -4.03
C VAL A 154 15.84 -8.42 -5.34
N CYS A 155 14.74 -8.71 -6.04
CA CYS A 155 14.42 -8.14 -7.35
C CYS A 155 13.12 -7.34 -7.30
N VAL A 156 13.02 -6.31 -8.13
CA VAL A 156 11.78 -5.54 -8.34
C VAL A 156 11.32 -5.62 -9.79
N ARG A 157 10.01 -5.79 -10.01
CA ARG A 157 9.38 -5.71 -11.33
C ARG A 157 8.32 -4.63 -11.38
N LYS A 158 8.56 -3.60 -12.21
CA LYS A 158 7.53 -2.69 -12.70
C LYS A 158 6.70 -3.42 -13.77
N ARG A 159 5.37 -3.31 -13.72
CA ARG A 159 4.49 -3.68 -14.84
C ARG A 159 4.13 -2.44 -15.66
N PRO A 160 3.71 -2.56 -16.94
CA PRO A 160 3.13 -1.43 -17.66
C PRO A 160 1.82 -0.93 -17.03
N LEU A 161 1.50 0.35 -17.30
CA LEU A 161 0.15 0.91 -17.10
C LEU A 161 -0.87 0.11 -17.92
N ASN A 162 -1.90 -0.39 -17.25
CA ASN A 162 -2.97 -1.19 -17.89
C ASN A 162 -4.04 -0.29 -18.52
N GLU A 163 -4.93 -0.89 -19.32
CA GLU A 163 -5.98 -0.15 -20.03
C GLU A 163 -6.86 0.70 -19.10
N LYS A 164 -7.23 0.23 -17.91
CA LYS A 164 -8.11 0.97 -16.98
C LYS A 164 -7.41 2.21 -16.42
N GLU A 165 -6.12 2.09 -16.12
CA GLU A 165 -5.28 3.20 -15.67
C GLU A 165 -5.12 4.24 -16.79
N ARG A 166 -4.89 3.80 -18.03
CA ARG A 166 -4.85 4.67 -19.22
C ARG A 166 -6.17 5.38 -19.49
N HIS A 167 -7.32 4.70 -19.37
CA HIS A 167 -8.64 5.31 -19.51
C HIS A 167 -8.95 6.35 -18.41
N LYS A 168 -8.43 6.14 -17.19
CA LYS A 168 -8.48 7.14 -16.10
C LYS A 168 -7.45 8.28 -16.25
N ARG A 169 -6.49 8.16 -17.18
CA ARG A 169 -5.32 9.04 -17.33
C ARG A 169 -4.39 9.05 -16.11
N GLU A 170 -4.25 7.92 -15.44
CA GLU A 170 -3.20 7.74 -14.42
C GLU A 170 -1.80 7.85 -15.07
N ILE A 171 -0.92 8.63 -14.46
CA ILE A 171 0.46 8.89 -14.92
C ILE A 171 1.45 7.85 -14.38
N ASP A 172 2.58 7.67 -15.07
CA ASP A 172 3.63 6.71 -14.68
C ASP A 172 4.68 7.37 -13.77
N VAL A 173 4.55 7.13 -12.47
CA VAL A 173 5.40 7.71 -11.42
C VAL A 173 6.65 6.88 -11.10
N ILE A 174 7.02 5.89 -11.93
CA ILE A 174 8.14 4.98 -11.63
C ILE A 174 9.11 4.87 -12.81
N SER A 175 10.35 5.31 -12.57
CA SER A 175 11.46 5.23 -13.54
C SER A 175 12.47 4.14 -13.16
N VAL A 176 12.96 3.39 -14.14
CA VAL A 176 14.02 2.38 -13.99
C VAL A 176 15.27 2.87 -14.74
N PRO A 177 16.10 3.76 -14.15
CA PRO A 177 17.25 4.34 -14.84
C PRO A 177 18.35 3.33 -15.15
N THR A 178 18.51 2.28 -14.33
CA THR A 178 19.50 1.23 -14.55
C THR A 178 18.94 -0.14 -14.20
N LYS A 179 19.65 -1.20 -14.61
CA LYS A 179 19.36 -2.59 -14.20
C LYS A 179 19.31 -2.87 -12.68
N ASN A 180 19.78 -1.96 -11.82
CA ASN A 180 19.81 -2.13 -10.37
C ASN A 180 19.25 -0.94 -9.57
N GLN A 181 18.80 0.14 -10.22
CA GLN A 181 18.22 1.32 -9.58
C GLN A 181 16.76 1.53 -10.01
N LEU A 182 15.96 2.04 -9.07
CA LEU A 182 14.58 2.44 -9.31
C LEU A 182 14.32 3.78 -8.64
N ILE A 183 13.62 4.69 -9.32
CA ILE A 183 13.19 5.98 -8.80
C ILE A 183 11.66 6.02 -8.76
N VAL A 184 11.10 6.35 -7.60
CA VAL A 184 9.70 6.72 -7.45
C VAL A 184 9.60 8.24 -7.41
N HIS A 185 8.72 8.79 -8.24
CA HIS A 185 8.40 10.22 -8.30
C HIS A 185 7.15 10.48 -7.46
N GLU A 186 7.27 10.62 -6.14
CA GLU A 186 6.11 10.82 -5.26
C GLU A 186 5.56 12.25 -5.45
N PRO A 187 4.31 12.44 -5.96
CA PRO A 187 3.78 13.77 -6.22
C PRO A 187 3.29 14.41 -4.93
N LYS A 188 3.93 15.52 -4.53
CA LYS A 188 3.63 16.22 -3.27
C LYS A 188 3.30 17.69 -3.49
N HIS A 189 2.69 18.28 -2.47
CA HIS A 189 2.40 19.71 -2.37
C HIS A 189 3.13 20.23 -1.13
N LYS A 190 3.72 21.42 -1.23
CA LYS A 190 4.21 22.20 -0.09
C LYS A 190 3.04 22.90 0.62
N VAL A 191 3.31 23.49 1.78
CA VAL A 191 2.32 24.25 2.59
C VAL A 191 1.73 25.44 1.82
N ASP A 192 2.51 26.06 0.92
CA ASP A 192 2.08 27.12 0.00
C ASP A 192 1.30 26.60 -1.24
N LEU A 193 0.92 25.32 -1.24
CA LEU A 193 0.32 24.56 -2.35
C LEU A 193 1.23 24.38 -3.58
N THR A 194 2.51 24.77 -3.53
CA THR A 194 3.46 24.52 -4.63
C THR A 194 3.68 23.02 -4.83
N LYS A 195 3.39 22.54 -6.04
CA LYS A 195 3.63 21.15 -6.44
C LYS A 195 5.12 20.85 -6.62
N TYR A 196 5.54 19.67 -6.18
CA TYR A 196 6.88 19.14 -6.41
C TYR A 196 6.89 17.61 -6.49
N LEU A 197 7.99 17.05 -6.97
CA LEU A 197 8.24 15.61 -6.94
C LEU A 197 9.27 15.29 -5.88
N GLU A 198 8.94 14.39 -4.96
CA GLU A 198 9.92 13.78 -4.07
C GLU A 198 10.47 12.50 -4.73
N ASN A 199 11.73 12.56 -5.15
CA ASN A 199 12.37 11.51 -5.95
C ASN A 199 13.08 10.49 -5.06
N GLN A 200 12.38 9.47 -4.60
CA GLN A 200 12.95 8.41 -3.77
C GLN A 200 13.68 7.37 -4.65
N LEU A 201 14.99 7.24 -4.46
CA LEU A 201 15.87 6.26 -5.11
C LEU A 201 15.99 4.99 -4.26
N PHE A 202 15.84 3.83 -4.90
CA PHE A 202 16.03 2.49 -4.30
C PHE A 202 17.02 1.66 -5.14
N ARG A 203 17.76 0.73 -4.52
CA ARG A 203 18.83 -0.04 -5.20
C ARG A 203 18.77 -1.55 -4.95
N PHE A 204 18.14 -2.29 -5.85
CA PHE A 204 17.93 -3.74 -5.77
C PHE A 204 19.05 -4.53 -6.46
N ASP A 205 18.94 -5.86 -6.53
CA ASP A 205 19.91 -6.70 -7.25
C ASP A 205 19.62 -6.67 -8.75
N TYR A 206 18.33 -6.82 -9.09
CA TYR A 206 17.79 -6.61 -10.42
C TYR A 206 16.51 -5.78 -10.36
N VAL A 207 16.39 -4.80 -11.25
CA VAL A 207 15.16 -4.04 -11.50
C VAL A 207 14.71 -4.30 -12.92
N PHE A 208 13.51 -4.85 -13.06
CA PHE A 208 12.85 -5.11 -14.32
C PHE A 208 11.87 -3.97 -14.63
N ASP A 209 12.02 -3.39 -15.81
CA ASP A 209 11.11 -2.38 -16.35
C ASP A 209 9.82 -2.99 -16.93
N GLU A 210 8.93 -2.13 -17.44
CA GLU A 210 7.67 -2.52 -18.07
C GLU A 210 7.82 -3.32 -19.38
N SER A 211 9.02 -3.39 -19.98
CA SER A 211 9.31 -4.17 -21.19
C SER A 211 9.72 -5.62 -20.90
N CYS A 212 10.20 -5.88 -19.67
CA CYS A 212 10.75 -7.18 -19.28
C CYS A 212 9.69 -8.30 -19.27
N THR A 213 9.87 -9.30 -20.13
CA THR A 213 9.01 -10.49 -20.23
C THR A 213 9.15 -11.41 -19.01
N ASN A 214 8.23 -12.39 -18.87
CA ASN A 214 8.35 -13.40 -17.81
C ASN A 214 9.63 -14.24 -17.95
N ASP A 215 10.14 -14.45 -19.17
CA ASP A 215 11.36 -15.21 -19.45
C ASP A 215 12.63 -14.47 -18.99
N ILE A 216 12.69 -13.15 -19.23
CA ILE A 216 13.77 -12.29 -18.70
C ILE A 216 13.72 -12.29 -17.18
N VAL A 217 12.55 -12.09 -16.58
CA VAL A 217 12.40 -12.15 -15.11
C VAL A 217 12.86 -13.50 -14.58
N TYR A 218 12.42 -14.60 -15.20
CA TYR A 218 12.80 -15.97 -14.82
C TYR A 218 14.32 -16.19 -14.84
N LYS A 219 15.01 -15.74 -15.90
CA LYS A 219 16.45 -15.88 -16.11
C LYS A 219 17.28 -15.35 -14.94
N PHE A 220 16.90 -14.19 -14.38
CA PHE A 220 17.62 -13.52 -13.29
C PHE A 220 17.05 -13.83 -11.88
N THR A 221 15.95 -14.59 -11.76
CA THR A 221 15.28 -14.86 -10.46
C THR A 221 15.29 -16.35 -10.09
N ALA A 222 14.37 -17.14 -10.66
CA ALA A 222 14.14 -18.53 -10.28
C ALA A 222 15.01 -19.53 -11.05
N ARG A 223 15.64 -19.12 -12.17
CA ARG A 223 16.48 -20.02 -12.98
C ARG A 223 17.75 -20.49 -12.26
N PRO A 224 18.56 -19.63 -11.60
CA PRO A 224 19.75 -20.07 -10.86
C PRO A 224 19.40 -21.01 -9.70
N LEU A 225 18.20 -20.85 -9.12
CA LEU A 225 17.71 -21.67 -8.02
C LEU A 225 17.38 -23.13 -8.43
N VAL A 226 17.19 -23.42 -9.72
CA VAL A 226 17.02 -24.81 -10.21
C VAL A 226 18.27 -25.63 -9.91
N LYS A 227 19.46 -25.09 -10.16
CA LYS A 227 20.75 -25.73 -9.86
C LYS A 227 20.88 -26.10 -8.37
N THR A 228 20.43 -25.20 -7.47
CA THR A 228 20.45 -25.40 -6.01
C THR A 228 19.75 -26.70 -5.58
N ILE A 229 18.61 -27.06 -6.17
CA ILE A 229 17.89 -28.29 -5.75
C ILE A 229 18.51 -29.59 -6.27
N PHE A 230 19.26 -29.54 -7.37
CA PHE A 230 20.01 -30.71 -7.86
C PHE A 230 21.32 -30.91 -7.09
N ASP A 231 21.97 -29.80 -6.68
CA ASP A 231 23.19 -29.84 -5.87
C ASP A 231 22.91 -30.09 -4.36
N GLY A 232 21.69 -30.55 -4.03
CA GLY A 232 21.29 -31.06 -2.71
C GLY A 232 20.72 -30.01 -1.74
N GLY A 233 20.26 -28.88 -2.24
CA GLY A 233 19.79 -27.74 -1.46
C GLY A 233 18.27 -27.51 -1.48
N MET A 234 17.86 -26.44 -0.80
CA MET A 234 16.50 -25.90 -0.88
C MET A 234 16.49 -24.60 -1.66
N ALA A 235 15.39 -24.37 -2.37
CA ALA A 235 15.17 -23.17 -3.16
C ALA A 235 13.79 -22.61 -2.83
N THR A 236 13.68 -21.30 -2.69
CA THR A 236 12.38 -20.63 -2.57
C THR A 236 12.35 -19.38 -3.43
N CYS A 237 11.29 -19.21 -4.22
CA CYS A 237 11.02 -17.97 -4.95
C CYS A 237 9.62 -17.48 -4.62
N PHE A 238 9.49 -16.24 -4.15
CA PHE A 238 8.19 -15.68 -3.76
C PHE A 238 7.90 -14.33 -4.43
N ALA A 239 6.68 -14.19 -4.95
CA ALA A 239 6.15 -12.95 -5.49
C ALA A 239 5.40 -12.17 -4.41
N TYR A 240 5.77 -10.90 -4.21
CA TYR A 240 5.25 -10.00 -3.17
C TYR A 240 4.77 -8.66 -3.78
N GLY A 241 3.86 -7.96 -3.08
CA GLY A 241 3.35 -6.64 -3.49
C GLY A 241 1.82 -6.58 -3.54
N GLN A 242 1.27 -5.45 -4.00
CA GLN A 242 -0.17 -5.17 -3.92
C GLN A 242 -1.01 -6.09 -4.81
N THR A 243 -2.31 -6.16 -4.56
CA THR A 243 -3.26 -6.66 -5.56
C THR A 243 -3.21 -5.79 -6.83
N GLY A 244 -3.20 -6.48 -7.98
CA GLY A 244 -3.06 -5.83 -9.29
C GLY A 244 -1.62 -5.58 -9.78
N SER A 245 -0.57 -5.76 -8.98
CA SER A 245 0.81 -5.51 -9.45
C SER A 245 1.40 -6.60 -10.35
N GLY A 246 0.75 -7.75 -10.49
CA GLY A 246 1.15 -8.81 -11.43
C GLY A 246 1.79 -10.06 -10.81
N LYS A 247 1.68 -10.28 -9.49
CA LYS A 247 2.18 -11.49 -8.79
C LYS A 247 1.79 -12.79 -9.51
N THR A 248 0.48 -13.05 -9.63
CA THR A 248 -0.07 -14.26 -10.27
C THR A 248 0.20 -14.32 -11.78
N HIS A 249 0.40 -13.17 -12.46
CA HIS A 249 0.83 -13.13 -13.87
C HIS A 249 2.29 -13.58 -14.04
N THR A 250 3.15 -13.24 -13.08
CA THR A 250 4.56 -13.62 -13.09
C THR A 250 4.73 -15.09 -12.71
N MET A 251 4.04 -15.53 -11.65
CA MET A 251 4.11 -16.92 -11.18
C MET A 251 3.37 -17.90 -12.11
N GLY A 252 2.12 -17.60 -12.45
CA GLY A 252 1.22 -18.47 -13.22
C GLY A 252 1.13 -18.19 -14.72
N GLY A 253 1.71 -17.10 -15.24
CA GLY A 253 1.72 -16.77 -16.66
C GLY A 253 0.59 -15.83 -17.11
N GLU A 254 0.64 -15.47 -18.39
CA GLU A 254 -0.29 -14.54 -19.05
C GLU A 254 -1.76 -14.99 -18.99
N PHE A 255 -2.69 -14.05 -18.88
CA PHE A 255 -4.12 -14.29 -19.04
C PHE A 255 -4.59 -13.89 -20.45
N ARG A 256 -5.13 -14.85 -21.21
CA ARG A 256 -5.83 -14.61 -22.48
C ARG A 256 -7.33 -14.81 -22.26
N GLY A 257 -8.00 -13.73 -21.87
CA GLY A 257 -9.39 -13.77 -21.41
C GLY A 257 -9.53 -14.57 -20.11
N LYS A 258 -10.23 -15.70 -20.16
CA LYS A 258 -10.40 -16.62 -19.02
C LYS A 258 -9.36 -17.74 -18.95
N GLN A 259 -8.51 -17.92 -19.97
CA GLN A 259 -7.47 -18.94 -19.97
C GLN A 259 -6.14 -18.35 -19.51
N GLN A 260 -5.39 -19.09 -18.69
CA GLN A 260 -4.05 -18.69 -18.24
C GLN A 260 -2.99 -19.57 -18.90
N ASN A 261 -1.95 -18.96 -19.47
CA ASN A 261 -0.87 -19.67 -20.15
C ASN A 261 0.23 -20.10 -19.16
N PHE A 262 -0.01 -21.19 -18.42
CA PHE A 262 0.95 -21.70 -17.45
C PHE A 262 2.34 -22.03 -18.02
N LYS A 263 2.50 -22.17 -19.35
CA LYS A 263 3.81 -22.37 -20.00
C LYS A 263 4.73 -21.14 -19.96
N ASN A 264 4.19 -19.92 -19.85
CA ASN A 264 5.00 -18.69 -19.72
C ASN A 264 4.98 -18.08 -18.31
N GLY A 265 4.47 -18.78 -17.30
CA GLY A 265 4.67 -18.44 -15.88
C GLY A 265 5.93 -19.08 -15.31
N ILE A 266 6.49 -18.49 -14.25
CA ILE A 266 7.64 -19.06 -13.53
C ILE A 266 7.39 -20.53 -13.12
N TYR A 267 6.16 -20.92 -12.76
CA TYR A 267 5.86 -22.33 -12.46
C TYR A 267 6.17 -23.28 -13.65
N GLY A 268 5.81 -22.90 -14.88
CA GLY A 268 6.05 -23.71 -16.09
C GLY A 268 7.49 -23.62 -16.59
N LEU A 269 8.12 -22.45 -16.47
CA LEU A 269 9.53 -22.25 -16.83
C LEU A 269 10.45 -23.06 -15.90
N VAL A 270 10.23 -23.03 -14.58
CA VAL A 270 10.96 -23.89 -13.63
C VAL A 270 10.74 -25.37 -13.94
N ALA A 271 9.50 -25.80 -14.24
CA ALA A 271 9.25 -27.19 -14.62
C ALA A 271 10.02 -27.61 -15.87
N THR A 272 10.16 -26.72 -16.85
CA THR A 272 10.90 -26.95 -18.11
C THR A 272 12.40 -27.14 -17.84
N ASP A 273 13.04 -26.24 -17.09
CA ASP A 273 14.46 -26.38 -16.75
C ASP A 273 14.72 -27.55 -15.78
N VAL A 274 13.80 -27.88 -14.86
CA VAL A 274 13.92 -29.07 -13.98
C VAL A 274 13.98 -30.36 -14.79
N PHE A 275 13.04 -30.58 -15.72
CA PHE A 275 13.08 -31.78 -16.57
C PHE A 275 14.26 -31.75 -17.57
N SER A 276 14.71 -30.57 -18.00
CA SER A 276 15.94 -30.44 -18.81
C SER A 276 17.19 -30.84 -18.02
N CYS A 277 17.29 -30.45 -16.75
CA CYS A 277 18.40 -30.83 -15.85
C CYS A 277 18.45 -32.34 -15.56
N ILE A 278 17.31 -33.03 -15.41
CA ILE A 278 17.29 -34.49 -15.19
C ILE A 278 17.85 -35.26 -16.39
N ASN A 279 17.52 -34.80 -17.60
CA ASN A 279 18.04 -35.34 -18.85
C ASN A 279 19.49 -34.89 -19.17
N HIS A 280 20.09 -34.03 -18.33
CA HIS A 280 21.47 -33.60 -18.51
C HIS A 280 22.47 -34.65 -17.96
N PRO A 281 23.52 -35.05 -18.71
CA PRO A 281 24.42 -36.15 -18.33
C PRO A 281 25.11 -36.06 -16.95
N LYS A 282 25.18 -34.86 -16.34
CA LYS A 282 25.63 -34.66 -14.94
C LYS A 282 24.70 -35.36 -13.94
N TYR A 283 23.39 -35.34 -14.18
CA TYR A 283 22.37 -35.68 -13.19
C TYR A 283 21.58 -36.96 -13.53
N THR A 284 21.56 -37.40 -14.80
CA THR A 284 20.84 -38.62 -15.22
C THR A 284 21.31 -39.89 -14.50
N LYS A 285 22.55 -39.91 -13.98
CA LYS A 285 23.11 -41.04 -13.20
C LYS A 285 22.53 -41.19 -11.79
N GLU A 286 21.83 -40.18 -11.27
CA GLU A 286 21.34 -40.13 -9.89
C GLU A 286 19.92 -40.71 -9.73
N ASP A 287 19.30 -41.14 -10.84
CA ASP A 287 17.92 -41.67 -10.95
C ASP A 287 16.89 -40.84 -10.15
N TYR A 288 16.68 -39.60 -10.59
CA TYR A 288 15.80 -38.66 -9.89
C TYR A 288 14.32 -38.85 -10.20
N MET A 289 13.53 -39.10 -9.16
CA MET A 289 12.08 -39.02 -9.16
C MET A 289 11.62 -37.59 -8.79
N VAL A 290 10.79 -37.00 -9.65
CA VAL A 290 10.15 -35.70 -9.39
C VAL A 290 8.74 -35.89 -8.85
N SER A 291 8.40 -35.08 -7.86
CA SER A 291 7.04 -35.00 -7.30
C SER A 291 6.65 -33.54 -7.09
N ALA A 292 5.37 -33.24 -7.23
CA ALA A 292 4.82 -31.90 -7.07
C ALA A 292 3.66 -31.88 -6.06
N SER A 293 3.50 -30.77 -5.34
CA SER A 293 2.37 -30.50 -4.45
C SER A 293 1.89 -29.07 -4.63
N PHE A 294 0.61 -28.80 -4.36
CA PHE A 294 0.04 -27.45 -4.45
C PHE A 294 -0.97 -27.24 -3.33
N PHE A 295 -0.79 -26.21 -2.52
CA PHE A 295 -1.69 -25.85 -1.44
C PHE A 295 -1.82 -24.34 -1.28
N GLU A 296 -2.90 -23.89 -0.64
CA GLU A 296 -3.06 -22.50 -0.24
C GLU A 296 -3.07 -22.34 1.27
N ILE A 297 -2.54 -21.21 1.74
CA ILE A 297 -2.64 -20.73 3.12
C ILE A 297 -3.65 -19.58 3.10
N TYR A 298 -4.81 -19.80 3.72
CA TYR A 298 -5.92 -18.84 3.77
C TYR A 298 -6.25 -18.55 5.23
N GLY A 299 -6.03 -17.30 5.63
CA GLY A 299 -6.03 -16.91 7.04
C GLY A 299 -5.07 -17.77 7.88
N LYS A 300 -5.60 -18.38 8.95
CA LYS A 300 -4.87 -19.32 9.83
C LYS A 300 -4.87 -20.78 9.34
N LEU A 301 -5.48 -21.09 8.20
CA LEU A 301 -5.74 -22.44 7.72
C LEU A 301 -4.92 -22.77 6.47
N VAL A 302 -4.73 -24.07 6.20
CA VAL A 302 -4.01 -24.58 5.04
C VAL A 302 -4.87 -25.61 4.33
N PHE A 303 -4.97 -25.53 3.00
CA PHE A 303 -5.87 -26.33 2.18
C PHE A 303 -5.15 -26.90 0.94
N ASP A 304 -5.33 -28.20 0.70
CA ASP A 304 -4.76 -28.92 -0.43
C ASP A 304 -5.50 -28.60 -1.74
N LEU A 305 -4.83 -27.93 -2.69
CA LEU A 305 -5.43 -27.56 -3.97
C LEU A 305 -5.49 -28.74 -4.95
N LEU A 306 -4.72 -29.82 -4.70
CA LEU A 306 -4.77 -31.06 -5.49
C LEU A 306 -5.78 -32.08 -4.94
N ALA A 307 -6.36 -31.81 -3.76
CA ALA A 307 -7.36 -32.64 -3.10
C ALA A 307 -8.61 -31.85 -2.65
N LYS A 308 -9.15 -30.99 -3.54
CA LYS A 308 -10.43 -30.27 -3.36
C LYS A 308 -10.54 -29.46 -2.06
N LYS A 309 -9.55 -28.62 -1.79
CA LYS A 309 -9.38 -27.84 -0.55
C LYS A 309 -9.49 -28.67 0.74
N LYS A 310 -9.00 -29.92 0.72
CA LYS A 310 -8.87 -30.73 1.96
C LYS A 310 -8.00 -29.97 2.97
N ARG A 311 -8.56 -29.70 4.16
CA ARG A 311 -7.87 -29.00 5.25
C ARG A 311 -6.69 -29.83 5.77
N LEU A 312 -5.52 -29.20 5.84
CA LEU A 312 -4.25 -29.80 6.27
C LEU A 312 -3.86 -29.34 7.68
N ARG A 313 -2.88 -30.02 8.30
CA ARG A 313 -2.28 -29.64 9.59
C ARG A 313 -0.79 -29.41 9.42
N VAL A 314 -0.33 -28.19 9.67
CA VAL A 314 1.09 -27.85 9.75
C VAL A 314 1.59 -28.12 11.16
N LEU A 315 2.46 -29.12 11.31
CA LEU A 315 3.12 -29.54 12.55
C LEU A 315 4.64 -29.34 12.44
N GLU A 316 5.34 -29.46 13.55
CA GLU A 316 6.79 -29.37 13.67
C GLU A 316 7.28 -30.68 14.33
N ASP A 317 8.35 -31.28 13.82
CA ASP A 317 8.86 -32.56 14.34
C ASP A 317 9.97 -32.40 15.40
N GLY A 318 10.47 -33.52 15.94
CA GLY A 318 11.54 -33.52 16.95
C GLY A 318 12.90 -33.02 16.45
N LYS A 319 13.05 -32.75 15.15
CA LYS A 319 14.22 -32.09 14.54
C LYS A 319 13.93 -30.64 14.15
N GLN A 320 12.80 -30.10 14.61
CA GLN A 320 12.26 -28.77 14.26
C GLN A 320 11.93 -28.59 12.76
N GLN A 321 11.80 -29.67 11.98
CA GLN A 321 11.36 -29.58 10.59
C GLN A 321 9.84 -29.42 10.53
N VAL A 322 9.37 -28.49 9.69
CA VAL A 322 7.94 -28.22 9.55
C VAL A 322 7.33 -29.13 8.48
N GLN A 323 6.31 -29.89 8.86
CA GLN A 323 5.66 -30.92 8.06
C GLN A 323 4.18 -30.59 7.83
N VAL A 324 3.74 -30.58 6.57
CA VAL A 324 2.33 -30.34 6.20
C VAL A 324 1.60 -31.69 6.12
N VAL A 325 1.08 -32.14 7.26
CA VAL A 325 0.52 -33.49 7.42
C VAL A 325 -0.74 -33.68 6.57
N GLY A 326 -0.67 -34.65 5.67
CA GLY A 326 -1.77 -35.07 4.80
C GLY A 326 -1.85 -34.35 3.45
N LEU A 327 -0.82 -33.55 3.12
CA LEU A 327 -0.61 -32.93 1.80
C LEU A 327 -0.46 -33.97 0.70
N THR A 328 -1.11 -33.75 -0.43
CA THR A 328 -1.03 -34.63 -1.60
C THR A 328 0.20 -34.28 -2.44
N GLU A 329 1.17 -35.18 -2.45
CA GLU A 329 2.25 -35.19 -3.45
C GLU A 329 1.82 -36.04 -4.65
N ARG A 330 2.16 -35.59 -5.86
CA ARG A 330 1.93 -36.31 -7.12
C ARG A 330 3.26 -36.48 -7.85
N ILE A 331 3.61 -37.72 -8.20
CA ILE A 331 4.77 -38.00 -9.07
C ILE A 331 4.44 -37.43 -10.46
N VAL A 332 5.44 -36.80 -11.09
CA VAL A 332 5.32 -36.17 -12.41
C VAL A 332 6.48 -36.62 -13.30
N SER A 333 6.18 -36.90 -14.57
CA SER A 333 7.10 -37.52 -15.55
C SER A 333 7.54 -36.57 -16.66
N LYS A 334 6.74 -35.54 -16.94
CA LYS A 334 7.00 -34.52 -17.97
C LYS A 334 6.46 -33.15 -17.57
N VAL A 335 6.89 -32.10 -18.27
CA VAL A 335 6.49 -30.70 -18.06
C VAL A 335 4.96 -30.52 -18.12
N ASP A 336 4.27 -31.20 -19.04
CA ASP A 336 2.81 -31.09 -19.16
C ASP A 336 2.08 -31.65 -17.92
N ASP A 337 2.61 -32.68 -17.24
CA ASP A 337 1.99 -33.22 -16.02
C ASP A 337 1.96 -32.15 -14.90
N VAL A 338 3.05 -31.37 -14.81
CA VAL A 338 3.18 -30.27 -13.85
C VAL A 338 2.20 -29.14 -14.17
N ILE A 339 2.08 -28.78 -15.45
CA ILE A 339 1.11 -27.78 -15.92
C ILE A 339 -0.33 -28.21 -15.63
N ASP A 340 -0.64 -29.49 -15.83
CA ASP A 340 -1.94 -30.08 -15.51
C ASP A 340 -2.28 -29.93 -14.01
N LEU A 341 -1.30 -30.11 -13.11
CA LEU A 341 -1.48 -29.91 -11.66
C LEU A 341 -1.63 -28.43 -11.29
N ILE A 342 -0.85 -27.54 -11.91
CA ILE A 342 -0.95 -26.08 -11.70
C ILE A 342 -2.33 -25.58 -12.17
N GLN A 343 -2.81 -26.00 -13.34
CA GLN A 343 -4.14 -25.64 -13.85
C GLN A 343 -5.25 -26.12 -12.91
N LYS A 344 -5.20 -27.38 -12.47
CA LYS A 344 -6.20 -27.95 -11.54
C LYS A 344 -6.21 -27.19 -10.21
N GLY A 345 -5.04 -26.91 -9.63
CA GLY A 345 -4.94 -26.17 -8.37
C GLY A 345 -5.30 -24.69 -8.49
N SER A 346 -5.03 -24.03 -9.62
CA SER A 346 -5.42 -22.63 -9.88
C SER A 346 -6.93 -22.46 -10.08
N LEU A 347 -7.57 -23.43 -10.76
CA LEU A 347 -9.04 -23.49 -10.83
C LEU A 347 -9.65 -23.67 -9.44
N GLU A 348 -9.10 -24.60 -8.63
CA GLU A 348 -9.59 -24.83 -7.28
C GLU A 348 -9.33 -23.65 -6.34
N ARG A 349 -8.18 -22.96 -6.45
CA ARG A 349 -7.93 -21.69 -5.72
C ARG A 349 -9.04 -20.68 -6.01
N THR A 350 -9.50 -20.60 -7.26
CA THR A 350 -10.49 -19.63 -7.75
C THR A 350 -11.94 -20.01 -7.42
N SER A 351 -12.26 -21.29 -7.20
CA SER A 351 -13.65 -21.77 -6.99
C SER A 351 -14.25 -21.44 -5.60
N GLY A 352 -13.47 -20.86 -4.68
CA GLY A 352 -13.83 -20.65 -3.27
C GLY A 352 -14.76 -19.45 -2.99
N ILE A 353 -16.08 -19.68 -3.11
CA ILE A 353 -17.19 -18.97 -2.42
C ILE A 353 -16.92 -17.51 -1.98
N THR A 354 -17.10 -16.54 -2.89
CA THR A 354 -18.02 -15.38 -2.73
C THR A 354 -18.09 -14.60 -4.04
N SER A 355 -19.29 -14.15 -4.42
CA SER A 355 -19.62 -13.69 -5.78
C SER A 355 -19.15 -12.26 -6.15
N ALA A 356 -18.02 -11.80 -5.61
CA ALA A 356 -17.48 -10.45 -5.85
C ALA A 356 -15.94 -10.34 -5.87
N ASN A 357 -15.20 -11.33 -5.35
CA ASN A 357 -13.79 -11.15 -4.98
C ASN A 357 -12.82 -12.02 -5.80
N SER A 358 -11.66 -11.47 -6.16
CA SER A 358 -10.56 -12.23 -6.78
C SER A 358 -9.80 -13.01 -5.71
N ASN A 359 -10.17 -14.28 -5.47
CA ASN A 359 -9.64 -15.04 -4.32
C ASN A 359 -8.09 -15.19 -4.32
N SER A 360 -7.42 -15.06 -5.46
CA SER A 360 -5.96 -15.02 -5.56
C SER A 360 -5.30 -13.84 -4.83
N SER A 361 -6.02 -12.78 -4.46
CA SER A 361 -5.46 -11.74 -3.58
C SER A 361 -5.45 -12.12 -2.10
N ARG A 362 -6.17 -13.17 -1.69
CA ARG A 362 -6.47 -13.44 -0.27
C ARG A 362 -5.96 -14.76 0.30
N SER A 363 -5.45 -15.64 -0.55
CA SER A 363 -4.70 -16.83 -0.12
C SER A 363 -3.28 -16.79 -0.67
N HIS A 364 -2.30 -17.17 0.15
CA HIS A 364 -0.93 -17.42 -0.32
C HIS A 364 -0.90 -18.80 -0.95
N ALA A 365 -0.58 -18.91 -2.24
CA ALA A 365 -0.46 -20.19 -2.91
C ALA A 365 0.99 -20.65 -2.91
N VAL A 366 1.23 -21.89 -2.46
CA VAL A 366 2.54 -22.53 -2.36
C VAL A 366 2.54 -23.75 -3.27
N PHE A 367 3.21 -23.64 -4.41
CA PHE A 367 3.51 -24.76 -5.29
C PHE A 367 4.90 -25.30 -4.94
N GLN A 368 5.08 -26.61 -4.86
CA GLN A 368 6.39 -27.20 -4.55
C GLN A 368 6.77 -28.26 -5.58
N ILE A 369 8.04 -28.24 -5.98
CA ILE A 369 8.71 -29.30 -6.75
C ILE A 369 9.73 -29.97 -5.82
N ILE A 370 9.59 -31.27 -5.62
CA ILE A 370 10.33 -32.07 -4.66
C ILE A 370 11.08 -33.16 -5.41
N LEU A 371 12.41 -33.12 -5.30
CA LEU A 371 13.35 -34.02 -5.93
C LEU A 371 13.79 -35.11 -4.94
N ARG A 372 13.65 -36.38 -5.31
CA ARG A 372 14.11 -37.54 -4.53
C ARG A 372 14.91 -38.47 -5.44
N LYS A 373 15.94 -39.16 -4.93
CA LYS A 373 16.53 -40.29 -5.65
C LYS A 373 15.59 -41.49 -5.60
N ASN A 374 15.50 -42.25 -6.67
CA ASN A 374 14.66 -43.45 -6.75
C ASN A 374 15.03 -44.44 -5.64
N GLY A 375 14.03 -45.17 -5.13
CA GLY A 375 14.16 -46.01 -3.93
C GLY A 375 14.37 -45.25 -2.60
N SER A 376 14.78 -43.97 -2.61
CA SER A 376 14.94 -43.18 -1.39
C SER A 376 13.65 -42.47 -0.97
N ARG A 377 13.41 -42.47 0.34
CA ARG A 377 12.35 -41.66 0.98
C ARG A 377 12.84 -40.26 1.39
N SER A 378 14.15 -40.00 1.32
CA SER A 378 14.71 -38.67 1.64
C SER A 378 14.44 -37.66 0.52
N ILE A 379 14.16 -36.43 0.91
CA ILE A 379 14.18 -35.28 -0.02
C ILE A 379 15.64 -34.95 -0.31
N THR A 380 15.99 -34.89 -1.59
CA THR A 380 17.32 -34.43 -2.04
C THR A 380 17.30 -32.93 -2.32
N GLY A 381 16.21 -32.42 -2.88
CA GLY A 381 16.01 -30.98 -3.09
C GLY A 381 14.53 -30.60 -3.07
N LYS A 382 14.24 -29.35 -2.71
CA LYS A 382 12.87 -28.80 -2.61
C LYS A 382 12.85 -27.37 -3.13
N PHE A 383 12.13 -27.12 -4.23
CA PHE A 383 11.84 -25.79 -4.73
C PHE A 383 10.41 -25.38 -4.33
N SER A 384 10.25 -24.36 -3.51
CA SER A 384 8.94 -23.75 -3.22
C SER A 384 8.75 -22.48 -4.05
N LEU A 385 7.69 -22.43 -4.84
CA LEU A 385 7.30 -21.31 -5.69
C LEU A 385 6.01 -20.71 -5.15
N ILE A 386 6.04 -19.44 -4.73
CA ILE A 386 5.00 -18.85 -3.88
C ILE A 386 4.40 -17.59 -4.51
N ASP A 387 3.08 -17.59 -4.67
CA ASP A 387 2.28 -16.41 -5.05
C ASP A 387 1.57 -15.91 -3.78
N LEU A 388 2.14 -14.89 -3.13
CA LEU A 388 1.61 -14.36 -1.88
C LEU A 388 0.28 -13.62 -2.11
N ALA A 389 -0.48 -13.43 -1.03
CA ALA A 389 -1.62 -12.52 -0.98
C ALA A 389 -1.20 -11.05 -1.22
N GLY A 390 -2.18 -10.16 -1.38
CA GLY A 390 -1.97 -8.72 -1.44
C GLY A 390 -1.38 -8.12 -0.14
N ASN A 391 -0.63 -7.04 -0.26
CA ASN A 391 -0.10 -6.26 0.88
C ASN A 391 -0.81 -4.90 1.08
N GLU A 392 -1.99 -4.73 0.46
CA GLU A 392 -2.91 -3.62 0.71
C GLU A 392 -3.25 -3.42 2.20
N ARG A 393 -3.52 -2.16 2.56
CA ARG A 393 -3.73 -1.71 3.93
C ARG A 393 -5.14 -2.02 4.42
N GLY A 394 -5.32 -2.08 5.74
CA GLY A 394 -6.64 -2.30 6.34
C GLY A 394 -7.67 -1.23 5.95
N ALA A 395 -7.23 0.02 5.78
CA ALA A 395 -8.05 1.15 5.34
C ALA A 395 -8.75 0.88 4.00
N ASP A 396 -8.03 0.33 3.02
CA ASP A 396 -8.51 -0.05 1.68
C ASP A 396 -9.69 -1.04 1.73
N THR A 397 -9.84 -1.74 2.87
CA THR A 397 -10.90 -2.73 3.13
C THR A 397 -11.94 -2.27 4.16
N PHE A 398 -11.87 -1.06 4.70
CA PHE A 398 -12.73 -0.61 5.80
C PHE A 398 -14.24 -0.73 5.50
N ASN A 399 -14.65 -0.33 4.29
CA ASN A 399 -16.03 -0.40 3.81
C ASN A 399 -16.45 -1.80 3.31
N SER A 400 -15.58 -2.82 3.39
CA SER A 400 -15.90 -4.19 2.96
C SER A 400 -16.53 -5.02 4.08
N ASP A 401 -17.15 -6.16 3.73
CA ASP A 401 -17.78 -7.08 4.68
C ASP A 401 -16.85 -7.50 5.82
N ARG A 402 -17.42 -7.75 7.01
CA ARG A 402 -16.69 -8.24 8.20
C ARG A 402 -15.76 -9.41 7.88
N GLN A 403 -16.19 -10.32 7.00
CA GLN A 403 -15.42 -11.49 6.55
C GLN A 403 -14.18 -11.06 5.73
N THR A 404 -14.33 -10.14 4.78
CA THR A 404 -13.20 -9.56 4.02
C THR A 404 -12.22 -8.82 4.93
N ARG A 405 -12.70 -8.10 5.95
CA ARG A 405 -11.82 -7.42 6.93
C ARG A 405 -11.02 -8.40 7.79
N LEU A 406 -11.60 -9.53 8.16
CA LEU A 406 -10.90 -10.61 8.87
C LEU A 406 -9.86 -11.32 8.00
N GLU A 407 -10.14 -11.50 6.70
CA GLU A 407 -9.16 -11.97 5.71
C GLU A 407 -7.97 -11.00 5.62
N GLY A 408 -8.23 -9.70 5.41
CA GLY A 408 -7.21 -8.65 5.34
C GLY A 408 -6.33 -8.56 6.59
N ALA A 409 -6.92 -8.77 7.78
CA ALA A 409 -6.18 -8.80 9.05
C ALA A 409 -5.25 -10.02 9.16
N ASP A 410 -5.69 -11.23 8.80
CA ASP A 410 -4.82 -12.42 8.84
C ASP A 410 -3.74 -12.40 7.74
N ILE A 411 -4.06 -11.84 6.56
CA ILE A 411 -3.08 -11.60 5.48
C ILE A 411 -1.98 -10.69 5.99
N ASN A 412 -2.33 -9.50 6.49
CA ASN A 412 -1.35 -8.55 7.01
C ASN A 412 -0.57 -9.11 8.22
N LYS A 413 -1.20 -9.90 9.10
CA LYS A 413 -0.49 -10.63 10.17
C LYS A 413 0.55 -11.62 9.63
N SER A 414 0.24 -12.34 8.55
CA SER A 414 1.19 -13.29 7.94
C SER A 414 2.36 -12.61 7.21
N LEU A 415 2.12 -11.46 6.58
CA LEU A 415 3.16 -10.66 5.92
C LEU A 415 4.03 -9.91 6.95
N LEU A 416 3.45 -9.44 8.05
CA LEU A 416 4.18 -8.88 9.19
C LEU A 416 5.04 -9.96 9.87
N ALA A 417 4.51 -11.16 10.09
CA ALA A 417 5.31 -12.28 10.61
C ALA A 417 6.50 -12.59 9.68
N LEU A 418 6.31 -12.55 8.36
CA LEU A 418 7.40 -12.71 7.39
C LEU A 418 8.42 -11.57 7.49
N LYS A 419 7.98 -10.31 7.65
CA LYS A 419 8.85 -9.14 7.91
C LYS A 419 9.75 -9.39 9.13
N GLU A 420 9.15 -9.84 10.23
CA GLU A 420 9.86 -10.04 11.49
C GLU A 420 10.79 -11.26 11.48
N CYS A 421 10.46 -12.30 10.70
CA CYS A 421 11.40 -13.41 10.47
C CYS A 421 12.62 -12.95 9.66
N ILE A 422 12.38 -12.20 8.58
CA ILE A 422 13.42 -11.61 7.72
C ILE A 422 14.31 -10.66 8.56
N ARG A 423 13.72 -9.73 9.31
CA ARG A 423 14.42 -8.81 10.23
C ARG A 423 15.25 -9.53 11.31
N ALA A 424 14.79 -10.69 11.79
CA ALA A 424 15.52 -11.48 12.78
C ALA A 424 16.70 -12.25 12.19
N LEU A 425 16.63 -12.67 10.92
CA LEU A 425 17.71 -13.42 10.25
C LEU A 425 18.99 -12.59 10.09
N GLY A 426 18.89 -11.31 9.69
CA GLY A 426 20.05 -10.41 9.64
C GLY A 426 20.62 -10.08 11.03
N LYS A 427 19.83 -10.20 12.10
CA LYS A 427 20.31 -10.07 13.49
C LYS A 427 20.76 -11.43 14.02
N LYS A 428 21.94 -11.86 13.53
CA LYS A 428 22.64 -13.09 13.91
C LYS A 428 22.60 -13.31 15.42
N GLY A 429 22.13 -14.49 15.84
CA GLY A 429 21.96 -14.86 17.26
C GLY A 429 20.59 -14.57 17.88
N SER A 430 19.69 -13.82 17.21
CA SER A 430 18.33 -13.60 17.72
C SER A 430 17.37 -14.77 17.42
N HIS A 431 16.42 -15.05 18.33
CA HIS A 431 15.40 -16.08 18.11
C HIS A 431 14.41 -15.63 17.01
N CYS A 432 14.55 -16.20 15.81
CA CYS A 432 13.70 -15.87 14.68
C CYS A 432 12.25 -16.39 14.87
N PRO A 433 11.21 -15.53 14.83
CA PRO A 433 9.85 -15.84 15.25
C PRO A 433 9.02 -16.63 14.21
N PHE A 434 9.59 -17.66 13.57
CA PHE A 434 8.94 -18.45 12.50
C PHE A 434 7.55 -18.98 12.86
N ARG A 435 7.25 -19.22 14.14
CA ARG A 435 5.92 -19.66 14.60
C ARG A 435 4.82 -18.60 14.48
N GLY A 436 5.12 -17.33 14.21
CA GLY A 436 4.16 -16.21 14.18
C GLY A 436 3.02 -16.31 13.15
N SER A 437 3.21 -17.07 12.05
CA SER A 437 2.18 -17.37 11.07
C SER A 437 2.34 -18.78 10.46
N LYS A 438 1.34 -19.30 9.77
CA LYS A 438 1.48 -20.58 9.03
C LYS A 438 2.36 -20.44 7.77
N LEU A 439 2.42 -19.27 7.16
CA LEU A 439 3.34 -18.96 6.05
C LEU A 439 4.80 -19.07 6.51
N THR A 440 5.15 -18.41 7.62
CA THR A 440 6.51 -18.44 8.18
C THR A 440 6.91 -19.79 8.75
N GLN A 441 5.96 -20.58 9.27
CA GLN A 441 6.22 -21.97 9.65
C GLN A 441 6.61 -22.81 8.43
N VAL A 442 5.81 -22.77 7.34
CA VAL A 442 6.10 -23.50 6.09
C VAL A 442 7.42 -23.05 5.45
N LEU A 443 7.76 -21.77 5.58
CA LEU A 443 9.00 -21.19 5.04
C LEU A 443 10.26 -21.44 5.89
N ARG A 444 10.16 -21.96 7.12
CA ARG A 444 11.28 -22.11 8.06
C ARG A 444 12.51 -22.77 7.43
N ASP A 445 12.32 -23.94 6.81
CA ASP A 445 13.38 -24.69 6.13
C ASP A 445 14.12 -23.85 5.05
N SER A 446 13.42 -22.91 4.40
CA SER A 446 13.94 -22.11 3.29
C SER A 446 14.85 -20.96 3.72
N PHE A 447 14.83 -20.59 5.00
CA PHE A 447 15.60 -19.48 5.54
C PHE A 447 16.71 -19.90 6.52
N ILE A 448 16.59 -21.07 7.15
CA ILE A 448 17.62 -21.57 8.11
C ILE A 448 18.62 -22.53 7.44
N GLY A 449 18.24 -23.21 6.35
CA GLY A 449 19.07 -24.27 5.77
C GLY A 449 20.41 -23.75 5.20
N GLU A 450 21.52 -24.35 5.60
CA GLU A 450 22.89 -24.05 5.13
C GLU A 450 23.02 -24.06 3.60
N LYS A 451 22.29 -24.98 2.94
CA LYS A 451 22.19 -25.10 1.49
C LYS A 451 20.87 -24.54 0.94
N SER A 452 20.35 -23.48 1.53
CA SER A 452 19.15 -22.79 1.04
C SER A 452 19.53 -21.55 0.24
N ARG A 453 18.76 -21.27 -0.82
CA ARG A 453 18.79 -19.98 -1.53
C ARG A 453 17.38 -19.47 -1.78
N THR A 454 17.19 -18.16 -1.63
CA THR A 454 15.87 -17.52 -1.71
C THR A 454 15.88 -16.34 -2.69
N CYS A 455 14.88 -16.26 -3.56
CA CYS A 455 14.62 -15.07 -4.39
C CYS A 455 13.30 -14.41 -3.99
N MET A 456 13.35 -13.11 -3.75
CA MET A 456 12.18 -12.25 -3.60
C MET A 456 11.96 -11.48 -4.89
N ILE A 457 10.75 -11.59 -5.45
CA ILE A 457 10.29 -10.72 -6.54
C ILE A 457 9.24 -9.78 -5.96
N ALA A 458 9.58 -8.51 -5.80
CA ALA A 458 8.64 -7.46 -5.42
C ALA A 458 8.00 -6.85 -6.68
N LEU A 459 6.67 -6.79 -6.74
CA LEU A 459 5.93 -6.33 -7.91
C LEU A 459 5.10 -5.09 -7.57
N ILE A 460 5.28 -4.05 -8.38
CA ILE A 460 4.76 -2.69 -8.15
C ILE A 460 3.86 -2.23 -9.30
N SER A 461 2.94 -1.31 -9.01
CA SER A 461 2.05 -0.68 -9.99
C SER A 461 2.57 0.72 -10.34
N PRO A 462 2.74 1.08 -11.63
CA PRO A 462 3.34 2.36 -12.03
C PRO A 462 2.40 3.58 -11.86
N GLY A 463 1.09 3.36 -11.74
CA GLY A 463 0.10 4.44 -11.69
C GLY A 463 0.17 5.24 -10.39
N VAL A 464 0.04 6.57 -10.50
CA VAL A 464 0.01 7.51 -9.36
C VAL A 464 -0.93 7.07 -8.22
N ALA A 465 -2.10 6.50 -8.53
CA ALA A 465 -3.05 6.01 -7.52
C ALA A 465 -2.57 4.78 -6.73
N SER A 466 -1.41 4.21 -7.07
CA SER A 466 -0.73 3.11 -6.38
C SER A 466 0.67 3.48 -5.87
N VAL A 467 1.04 4.77 -5.85
CA VAL A 467 2.37 5.21 -5.41
C VAL A 467 2.65 4.82 -3.97
N GLU A 468 1.68 5.00 -3.07
CA GLU A 468 1.81 4.65 -1.65
C GLU A 468 2.01 3.13 -1.46
N HIS A 469 1.17 2.30 -2.10
CA HIS A 469 1.30 0.84 -2.02
C HIS A 469 2.64 0.37 -2.60
N SER A 470 3.12 0.99 -3.69
CA SER A 470 4.41 0.68 -4.29
C SER A 470 5.57 1.09 -3.38
N LEU A 471 5.52 2.26 -2.74
CA LEU A 471 6.49 2.68 -1.72
C LEU A 471 6.52 1.74 -0.51
N ASN A 472 5.36 1.30 -0.01
CA ASN A 472 5.28 0.27 1.04
C ASN A 472 5.93 -1.06 0.58
N THR A 473 5.72 -1.47 -0.68
CA THR A 473 6.33 -2.67 -1.27
C THR A 473 7.85 -2.54 -1.44
N LEU A 474 8.34 -1.39 -1.90
CA LEU A 474 9.75 -1.10 -2.11
C LEU A 474 10.51 -1.02 -0.78
N ARG A 475 10.01 -0.24 0.19
CA ARG A 475 10.57 -0.14 1.54
C ARG A 475 10.57 -1.48 2.28
N TYR A 476 9.64 -2.40 1.97
CA TYR A 476 9.71 -3.78 2.46
C TYR A 476 10.86 -4.56 1.81
N ALA A 477 10.96 -4.53 0.48
CA ALA A 477 12.01 -5.24 -0.27
C ALA A 477 13.42 -4.76 0.10
N ASP A 478 13.59 -3.46 0.29
CA ASP A 478 14.84 -2.80 0.66
C ASP A 478 15.37 -3.33 2.01
N ARG A 479 14.49 -3.42 3.02
CA ARG A 479 14.75 -4.06 4.31
C ARG A 479 15.04 -5.58 4.25
N VAL A 480 14.73 -6.26 3.15
CA VAL A 480 15.17 -7.65 2.90
C VAL A 480 16.61 -7.66 2.36
N LYS A 481 16.99 -6.65 1.59
CA LYS A 481 18.32 -6.55 0.96
C LYS A 481 19.41 -6.09 1.93
N GLU A 482 19.11 -5.16 2.85
CA GLU A 482 20.05 -4.71 3.89
C GLU A 482 20.74 -5.88 4.63
N LEU A 483 20.02 -6.98 4.81
CA LEU A 483 20.51 -8.18 5.49
C LEU A 483 21.71 -8.80 4.77
N VAL A 484 21.67 -8.83 3.43
CA VAL A 484 22.71 -9.46 2.57
C VAL A 484 23.98 -8.61 2.59
N ALA A 485 23.83 -7.29 2.52
CA ALA A 485 24.95 -6.36 2.59
C ALA A 485 25.73 -6.44 3.93
N SER A 486 25.15 -7.02 4.99
CA SER A 486 25.82 -7.20 6.29
C SER A 486 26.74 -8.43 6.39
N GLU A 487 26.85 -9.24 5.34
CA GLU A 487 27.72 -10.43 5.32
C GLU A 487 29.01 -10.27 4.51
N ASP A 488 29.02 -9.41 3.49
CA ASP A 488 30.09 -9.32 2.48
C ASP A 488 31.00 -8.07 2.60
N PHE A 489 31.32 -7.62 3.82
CA PHE A 489 32.31 -6.55 4.06
C PHE A 489 33.71 -7.12 4.36
N THR A 490 34.51 -7.24 3.30
CA THR A 490 35.98 -7.18 3.36
C THR A 490 36.44 -6.03 2.46
N ASP A 491 37.40 -5.23 2.92
CA ASP A 491 37.79 -3.98 2.27
C ASP A 491 38.25 -4.15 0.81
N THR A 492 37.64 -3.39 -0.12
CA THR A 492 38.29 -2.51 -1.13
C THR A 492 37.24 -1.95 -2.09
N ASP A 493 36.94 -0.65 -1.98
CA ASP A 493 37.00 0.35 -3.08
C ASP A 493 36.15 1.60 -2.75
N ASP A 494 36.80 2.56 -2.09
CA ASP A 494 36.57 3.99 -2.34
C ASP A 494 36.91 4.32 -3.82
N CYS A 495 36.37 5.35 -4.47
CA CYS A 495 35.53 6.48 -4.05
C CYS A 495 34.83 7.08 -5.29
N TYR A 496 33.85 7.98 -5.09
CA TYR A 496 33.70 9.25 -5.84
C TYR A 496 32.43 9.99 -5.39
N TYR A 497 32.53 10.74 -4.29
CA TYR A 497 31.72 11.93 -4.04
C TYR A 497 32.68 13.12 -3.96
N ALA A 498 32.39 14.18 -4.71
CA ALA A 498 33.23 15.37 -4.77
C ALA A 498 32.40 16.63 -4.50
N GLN A 499 32.69 17.25 -3.35
CA GLN A 499 32.51 18.68 -3.02
C GLN A 499 31.18 19.35 -3.37
N GLY A 500 30.33 19.49 -2.34
CA GLY A 500 29.67 20.75 -2.03
C GLY A 500 30.08 21.13 -0.61
N GLU A 501 30.64 22.32 -0.40
CA GLU A 501 31.25 22.74 0.87
C GLU A 501 30.26 23.57 1.72
N ASP A 502 30.18 23.22 3.00
CA ASP A 502 30.05 24.08 4.18
C ASP A 502 29.02 25.23 4.18
N ILE A 503 27.76 24.93 4.53
CA ILE A 503 26.86 25.85 5.29
C ILE A 503 25.99 25.02 6.27
N ASP A 504 26.60 24.50 7.35
CA ASP A 504 25.89 23.82 8.45
C ASP A 504 26.66 24.05 9.78
N GLU A 505 26.79 25.31 10.23
CA GLU A 505 27.39 25.63 11.56
C GLU A 505 26.89 26.98 12.12
N MET A 506 25.58 27.31 12.02
CA MET A 506 25.04 28.52 12.70
C MET A 506 23.53 28.60 13.04
N ASP A 507 22.69 27.62 12.69
CA ASP A 507 21.22 27.70 12.90
C ASP A 507 20.63 26.70 13.93
N GLU A 508 21.45 25.91 14.63
CA GLU A 508 20.95 24.88 15.59
C GLU A 508 20.39 25.45 16.93
N GLU A 509 20.69 26.70 17.31
CA GLU A 509 20.31 27.25 18.63
C GLU A 509 18.87 27.83 18.73
N ASN A 510 18.02 27.73 17.70
CA ASN A 510 16.65 28.30 17.73
C ASN A 510 15.49 27.32 17.44
N GLU A 511 15.74 26.08 16.99
CA GLU A 511 14.65 25.11 16.72
C GLU A 511 14.38 24.10 17.85
N GLU A 512 15.22 24.03 18.89
CA GLU A 512 15.04 23.05 19.98
C GLU A 512 13.94 23.42 20.99
N GLU A 513 13.81 24.71 21.38
CA GLU A 513 12.89 25.12 22.46
C GLU A 513 11.40 24.96 22.10
N GLU A 514 10.98 25.18 20.85
CA GLU A 514 9.58 24.93 20.44
C GLU A 514 9.29 23.43 20.24
N ASN A 515 10.29 22.65 19.81
CA ASN A 515 10.10 21.24 19.45
C ASN A 515 9.87 20.33 20.67
N ASP A 516 10.57 20.57 21.77
CA ASP A 516 10.46 19.71 22.96
C ASP A 516 9.14 19.89 23.72
N CYS A 517 8.53 21.08 23.64
CA CYS A 517 7.20 21.32 24.18
C CYS A 517 6.14 20.43 23.48
N VAL A 518 6.17 20.37 22.14
CA VAL A 518 5.21 19.58 21.34
C VAL A 518 5.42 18.07 21.57
N LYS A 519 6.68 17.60 21.55
CA LYS A 519 7.01 16.18 21.78
C LYS A 519 6.56 15.69 23.17
N SER A 520 6.65 16.54 24.19
CA SER A 520 6.19 16.20 25.54
C SER A 520 4.68 15.96 25.58
N ILE A 521 3.90 16.82 24.90
CA ILE A 521 2.43 16.74 24.89
C ILE A 521 1.95 15.51 24.11
N GLU A 522 2.52 15.21 22.93
CA GLU A 522 2.20 13.96 22.21
C GLU A 522 2.53 12.71 23.04
N GLY A 523 3.65 12.73 23.76
CA GLY A 523 4.05 11.65 24.67
C GLY A 523 3.05 11.37 25.78
N GLU A 524 2.52 12.43 26.43
CA GLU A 524 1.50 12.30 27.47
C GLU A 524 0.15 11.81 26.92
N ILE A 525 -0.29 12.34 25.76
CA ILE A 525 -1.53 11.90 25.10
C ILE A 525 -1.47 10.41 24.76
N ILE A 526 -0.36 9.93 24.17
CA ILE A 526 -0.16 8.51 23.85
C ILE A 526 -0.11 7.64 25.12
N ALA A 527 0.54 8.12 26.19
CA ALA A 527 0.56 7.40 27.46
C ALA A 527 -0.84 7.29 28.09
N LEU A 528 -1.66 8.33 28.01
CA LEU A 528 -3.03 8.35 28.53
C LEU A 528 -3.99 7.51 27.68
N GLU A 529 -3.88 7.54 26.35
CA GLU A 529 -4.67 6.68 25.45
C GLU A 529 -4.46 5.20 25.80
N ASN A 530 -3.20 4.77 25.94
CA ASN A 530 -2.87 3.39 26.30
C ASN A 530 -3.44 3.01 27.69
N ASN A 531 -3.41 3.92 28.66
CA ASN A 531 -4.03 3.71 29.97
C ASN A 531 -5.56 3.57 29.87
N VAL A 532 -6.24 4.38 29.06
CA VAL A 532 -7.69 4.26 28.83
C VAL A 532 -8.04 2.96 28.11
N LEU A 533 -7.25 2.54 27.12
CA LEU A 533 -7.46 1.28 26.39
C LEU A 533 -7.32 0.05 27.31
N GLU A 534 -6.31 -0.03 28.17
CA GLU A 534 -6.15 -1.16 29.09
C GLU A 534 -7.20 -1.14 30.23
N ASN A 535 -7.65 0.04 30.70
CA ASN A 535 -8.79 0.14 31.64
C ASN A 535 -10.10 -0.32 30.98
N ASN A 536 -10.38 0.08 29.75
CA ASN A 536 -11.53 -0.41 28.99
C ASN A 536 -11.49 -1.93 28.79
N ARG A 537 -10.29 -2.48 28.52
CA ARG A 537 -10.08 -3.92 28.43
C ARG A 537 -10.34 -4.64 29.77
N LEU A 538 -9.85 -4.09 30.89
CA LEU A 538 -10.13 -4.62 32.24
C LEU A 538 -11.64 -4.63 32.55
N VAL A 539 -12.40 -3.61 32.13
CA VAL A 539 -13.87 -3.60 32.24
C VAL A 539 -14.49 -4.72 31.39
N ILE A 540 -14.05 -4.92 30.16
CA ILE A 540 -14.58 -5.97 29.26
C ILE A 540 -14.29 -7.37 29.81
N GLU A 541 -13.06 -7.64 30.27
CA GLU A 541 -12.67 -8.92 30.85
C GLU A 541 -13.42 -9.18 32.19
N SER A 542 -13.56 -8.16 33.04
CA SER A 542 -14.32 -8.23 34.30
C SER A 542 -15.83 -8.39 34.10
N CYS A 543 -16.45 -7.78 33.08
CA CYS A 543 -17.87 -7.99 32.76
C CYS A 543 -18.19 -9.47 32.50
N ALA A 544 -17.27 -10.21 31.85
CA ALA A 544 -17.43 -11.66 31.67
C ALA A 544 -17.28 -12.45 32.98
N HIS A 545 -16.48 -11.96 33.95
CA HIS A 545 -16.37 -12.52 35.29
C HIS A 545 -17.65 -12.29 36.11
N PHE A 546 -18.11 -11.04 36.20
CA PHE A 546 -19.32 -10.68 36.94
C PHE A 546 -20.56 -11.40 36.43
N HIS A 547 -20.70 -11.57 35.11
CA HIS A 547 -21.82 -12.33 34.54
C HIS A 547 -21.84 -13.80 35.02
N ARG A 548 -20.67 -14.47 35.04
CA ARG A 548 -20.56 -15.86 35.55
C ARG A 548 -20.92 -15.94 37.03
N MET A 549 -20.32 -15.08 37.86
CA MET A 549 -20.58 -15.07 39.31
C MET A 549 -22.03 -14.69 39.65
N ALA A 550 -22.66 -13.81 38.88
CA ALA A 550 -24.06 -13.46 39.06
C ALA A 550 -24.99 -14.65 38.74
N CYS A 551 -24.72 -15.38 37.65
CA CYS A 551 -25.46 -16.60 37.34
C CYS A 551 -25.24 -17.71 38.39
N GLU A 552 -24.02 -17.87 38.90
CA GLU A 552 -23.69 -18.84 39.95
C GLU A 552 -24.41 -18.52 41.26
N LEU A 553 -24.31 -17.28 41.76
CA LEU A 553 -25.05 -16.83 42.95
C LEU A 553 -26.57 -16.99 42.78
N TYR A 554 -27.10 -16.68 41.59
CA TYR A 554 -28.53 -16.84 41.31
C TYR A 554 -28.95 -18.31 41.33
N ASN A 555 -28.22 -19.21 40.68
CA ASN A 555 -28.52 -20.64 40.67
C ASN A 555 -28.47 -21.22 42.09
N ASN A 556 -27.42 -20.91 42.86
CA ASN A 556 -27.25 -21.38 44.24
C ASN A 556 -28.35 -20.83 45.17
N SER A 557 -29.02 -19.72 44.81
CA SER A 557 -30.17 -19.20 45.56
C SER A 557 -31.48 -20.00 45.38
N GLN A 558 -31.53 -20.89 44.39
CA GLN A 558 -32.67 -21.77 44.10
C GLN A 558 -32.54 -23.15 44.78
N GLU A 559 -31.43 -23.44 45.46
CA GLU A 559 -31.22 -24.70 46.17
C GLU A 559 -31.78 -24.67 47.60
N ASP A 560 -32.45 -25.74 47.99
CA ASP A 560 -33.06 -25.86 49.32
C ASP A 560 -32.00 -25.83 50.44
N GLY A 561 -32.19 -24.92 51.40
CA GLY A 561 -31.28 -24.70 52.52
C GLY A 561 -30.31 -23.53 52.36
N HIS A 562 -30.28 -22.84 51.21
CA HIS A 562 -29.34 -21.72 51.00
C HIS A 562 -29.55 -20.56 52.00
N SER A 563 -28.46 -20.09 52.63
CA SER A 563 -28.50 -18.97 53.57
C SER A 563 -28.79 -17.63 52.86
N ARG A 564 -30.01 -17.12 53.04
CA ARG A 564 -30.46 -15.82 52.48
C ARG A 564 -29.55 -14.64 52.87
N GLN A 565 -28.99 -14.67 54.08
CA GLN A 565 -28.03 -13.66 54.55
C GLN A 565 -26.67 -13.78 53.86
N SER A 566 -26.24 -15.00 53.50
CA SER A 566 -25.03 -15.22 52.69
C SER A 566 -25.23 -14.69 51.26
N TYR A 567 -26.35 -15.04 50.62
CA TYR A 567 -26.72 -14.55 49.29
C TYR A 567 -26.71 -13.01 49.23
N ALA A 568 -27.44 -12.36 50.15
CA ALA A 568 -27.53 -10.89 50.18
C ALA A 568 -26.18 -10.20 50.43
N ARG A 569 -25.28 -10.81 51.21
CA ARG A 569 -23.91 -10.29 51.44
C ARG A 569 -23.06 -10.43 50.18
N ASN A 570 -23.06 -11.61 49.56
CA ASN A 570 -22.21 -11.91 48.41
C ASN A 570 -22.65 -11.12 47.17
N TRP A 571 -23.96 -11.02 46.93
CA TRP A 571 -24.54 -10.20 45.86
C TRP A 571 -24.21 -8.71 46.03
N LYS A 572 -24.29 -8.19 47.26
CA LYS A 572 -23.90 -6.80 47.56
C LYS A 572 -22.40 -6.54 47.35
N ASN A 573 -21.54 -7.52 47.62
CA ASN A 573 -20.11 -7.41 47.37
C ASN A 573 -19.80 -7.43 45.87
N LEU A 574 -20.39 -8.35 45.11
CA LEU A 574 -20.21 -8.46 43.65
C LEU A 574 -20.65 -7.18 42.92
N LEU A 575 -21.80 -6.59 43.33
CA LEU A 575 -22.26 -5.30 42.79
C LEU A 575 -21.33 -4.14 43.14
N ARG A 576 -20.71 -4.14 44.33
CA ARG A 576 -19.73 -3.12 44.70
C ARG A 576 -18.47 -3.22 43.82
N GLU A 577 -17.92 -4.41 43.69
CA GLU A 577 -16.71 -4.67 42.87
C GLU A 577 -16.92 -4.23 41.41
N MET A 578 -18.10 -4.52 40.85
CA MET A 578 -18.50 -4.08 39.52
C MET A 578 -18.60 -2.55 39.41
N ILE A 579 -19.18 -1.88 40.41
CA ILE A 579 -19.28 -0.41 40.46
C ILE A 579 -17.90 0.23 40.58
N ASP A 580 -17.01 -0.31 41.40
CA ASP A 580 -15.70 0.31 41.67
C ASP A 580 -14.77 0.19 40.46
N ILE A 581 -14.77 -0.94 39.74
CA ILE A 581 -14.04 -1.10 38.46
C ILE A 581 -14.61 -0.20 37.36
N GLN A 582 -15.94 -0.09 37.24
CA GLN A 582 -16.56 0.81 36.25
C GLN A 582 -16.30 2.28 36.56
N ARG A 583 -16.23 2.68 37.84
CA ARG A 583 -15.85 4.04 38.26
C ARG A 583 -14.40 4.37 37.93
N ALA A 584 -13.46 3.45 38.17
CA ALA A 584 -12.05 3.67 37.84
C ALA A 584 -11.86 3.94 36.33
N ALA A 585 -12.48 3.13 35.48
CA ALA A 585 -12.45 3.33 34.03
C ALA A 585 -13.17 4.61 33.58
N PHE A 586 -14.33 4.95 34.18
CA PHE A 586 -15.04 6.20 33.89
C PHE A 586 -14.21 7.45 34.23
N ILE A 587 -13.49 7.43 35.36
CA ILE A 587 -12.60 8.54 35.75
C ILE A 587 -11.49 8.71 34.71
N LYS A 588 -10.80 7.62 34.31
CA LYS A 588 -9.72 7.70 33.30
C LYS A 588 -10.21 8.07 31.90
N ALA A 589 -11.41 7.64 31.51
CA ALA A 589 -12.04 8.13 30.28
C ALA A 589 -12.36 9.63 30.35
N SER A 590 -12.82 10.12 31.50
CA SER A 590 -13.14 11.55 31.70
C SER A 590 -11.88 12.44 31.70
N GLU A 591 -10.81 12.00 32.34
CA GLU A 591 -9.50 12.68 32.29
C GLU A 591 -9.00 12.83 30.85
N PHE A 592 -9.06 11.75 30.06
CA PHE A 592 -8.62 11.75 28.67
C PHE A 592 -9.49 12.61 27.76
N CYS A 593 -10.82 12.62 27.95
CA CYS A 593 -11.70 13.54 27.23
C CYS A 593 -11.36 15.02 27.54
N SER A 594 -11.11 15.36 28.80
CA SER A 594 -10.73 16.73 29.19
C SER A 594 -9.46 17.19 28.48
N ILE A 595 -8.45 16.33 28.41
CA ILE A 595 -7.16 16.62 27.76
C ILE A 595 -7.31 16.73 26.24
N LEU A 596 -8.17 15.92 25.62
CA LEU A 596 -8.52 16.10 24.19
C LEU A 596 -9.32 17.40 23.94
N GLU A 597 -10.19 17.82 24.86
CA GLU A 597 -10.93 19.08 24.75
C GLU A 597 -10.04 20.31 24.98
N GLU A 598 -8.97 20.21 25.78
CA GLU A 598 -7.97 21.27 26.00
C GLU A 598 -6.91 21.36 24.88
N HIS A 599 -6.50 20.23 24.28
CA HIS A 599 -5.40 20.18 23.31
C HIS A 599 -5.80 19.93 21.84
N CYS A 600 -7.06 19.57 21.54
CA CYS A 600 -7.54 19.29 20.17
C CYS A 600 -8.75 20.15 19.76
N VAL A 601 -8.61 21.48 19.85
CA VAL A 601 -9.50 22.45 19.19
C VAL A 601 -8.93 22.76 17.78
N PRO A 602 -9.76 22.77 16.71
CA PRO A 602 -9.30 22.92 15.31
C PRO A 602 -9.00 24.36 14.87
#